data_AF-A0A0F9AZ70-F1
#
_entry.id   AF-A0A0F9AZ70-F1
#
_cell.length_a   1.000
_cell.length_b   1.000
_cell.length_c   1.000
_cell.angle_alpha   90.00
_cell.angle_beta   90.00
_cell.angle_gamma   90.00
#
_symmetry.space_group_name_H-M   'P 1'
#
loop_
_entity.id
_entity.type
_entity.pdbx_description
1 polymer ?
#
loop_
_entity_poly.entity_id
_entity_poly.type
_entity_poly.pdbx_seq_one_letter_code
_entity_poly.pdbx_strand_id
1 'polypeptide(L)'
;MIFDGDQKRLQTENIKHAFKMTERSDVNTFDVWIKERITYLPGDKWPERWLVQESLNNLVGLSLLIGIDEGELRDICNKGLSAGKHNEFYEIGCLVGLTTEDTLNRFCIHVAQNNKQSFADVILAIESRLEK
;
A
#
# COMPACT_ATOMS: atom_id res chain seq x y z
N MET A 1 3.66 11.23 -8.76
CA MET A 1 3.86 9.77 -8.75
C MET A 1 3.75 9.26 -7.33
N ILE A 2 3.14 8.09 -7.15
CA ILE A 2 2.93 7.43 -5.86
C ILE A 2 3.67 6.09 -5.94
N PHE A 3 4.53 5.80 -4.97
CA PHE A 3 5.30 4.56 -4.90
C PHE A 3 4.85 3.68 -3.73
N ASP A 4 5.22 2.40 -3.75
CA ASP A 4 5.01 1.50 -2.61
C ASP A 4 5.77 1.98 -1.36
N GLY A 5 5.21 1.74 -0.17
CA GLY A 5 5.80 2.15 1.10
C GLY A 5 7.23 1.61 1.31
N ASP A 6 7.48 0.37 0.90
CA ASP A 6 8.81 -0.28 1.00
C ASP A 6 9.91 0.40 0.16
N GLN A 7 9.53 1.22 -0.84
CA GLN A 7 10.46 1.96 -1.70
C GLN A 7 10.99 3.24 -1.05
N LYS A 8 10.39 3.70 0.05
CA LYS A 8 10.82 4.93 0.73
C LYS A 8 12.29 4.88 1.16
N ARG A 9 12.77 3.70 1.57
CA ARG A 9 14.18 3.47 1.94
C ARG A 9 15.15 3.63 0.76
N LEU A 10 14.68 3.44 -0.47
CA LEU A 10 15.47 3.55 -1.70
C LEU A 10 15.35 4.94 -2.35
N GLN A 11 14.62 5.88 -1.74
CA GLN A 11 14.34 7.20 -2.32
C GLN A 11 15.61 7.91 -2.80
N THR A 12 16.64 7.98 -1.96
CA THR A 12 17.89 8.67 -2.29
C THR A 12 18.58 8.05 -3.51
N GLU A 13 18.60 6.73 -3.61
CA GLU A 13 19.21 6.00 -4.73
C GLU A 13 18.38 6.17 -6.00
N ASN A 14 17.06 6.06 -5.89
CA ASN A 14 16.13 6.25 -6.99
C ASN A 14 16.19 7.68 -7.56
N ILE A 15 16.27 8.70 -6.70
CA ILE A 15 16.44 10.10 -7.14
C ILE A 15 17.78 10.30 -7.84
N LYS A 16 18.87 9.78 -7.28
CA LYS A 16 20.21 9.85 -7.91
C LYS A 16 20.23 9.17 -9.26
N HIS A 17 19.61 7.99 -9.36
CA HIS A 17 19.51 7.26 -10.62
C HIS A 17 18.66 8.03 -11.64
N ALA A 18 17.52 8.57 -11.22
CA ALA A 18 16.67 9.41 -12.07
C ALA A 18 17.42 10.64 -12.60
N PHE A 19 18.19 11.32 -11.76
CA PHE A 19 19.00 12.48 -12.17
C PHE A 19 20.01 12.12 -13.26
N LYS A 20 20.72 10.99 -13.12
CA LYS A 20 21.68 10.49 -14.13
C LYS A 20 21.05 10.22 -15.50
N MET A 21 19.74 9.95 -15.52
CA MET A 21 18.98 9.72 -16.75
C MET A 21 18.45 11.02 -17.37
N THR A 22 18.70 12.17 -16.74
CA THR A 22 18.34 13.48 -17.30
C THR A 22 19.54 14.15 -17.93
N GLU A 23 19.30 15.04 -18.90
CA GLU A 23 20.34 15.92 -19.48
C GLU A 23 20.64 17.15 -18.60
N ARG A 24 20.11 17.20 -17.37
CA ARG A 24 20.26 18.37 -16.49
C ARG A 24 21.62 18.39 -15.82
N SER A 25 22.20 19.58 -15.72
CA SER A 25 23.44 19.83 -14.98
C SER A 25 23.22 20.23 -13.52
N ASP A 26 22.02 20.74 -13.17
CA ASP A 26 21.70 21.20 -11.82
C ASP A 26 20.94 20.13 -11.00
N VAL A 27 21.69 19.46 -10.14
CA VAL A 27 21.19 18.45 -9.19
C VAL A 27 20.27 19.05 -8.12
N ASN A 28 20.51 20.29 -7.67
CA ASN A 28 19.73 20.88 -6.58
C ASN A 28 18.32 21.23 -7.05
N THR A 29 18.22 21.86 -8.22
CA THR A 29 16.92 22.16 -8.85
C THR A 29 16.15 20.86 -9.16
N PHE A 30 16.84 19.82 -9.63
CA PHE A 30 16.20 18.52 -9.87
C PHE A 30 15.71 17.86 -8.59
N ASP A 31 16.50 17.86 -7.52
CA ASP A 31 16.18 17.24 -6.24
C ASP A 31 14.94 17.89 -5.59
N VAL A 32 14.84 19.22 -5.61
CA VAL A 32 13.64 19.94 -5.16
C VAL A 32 12.43 19.55 -6.03
N TRP A 33 12.60 19.62 -7.35
CA TRP A 33 11.52 19.33 -8.29
C TRP A 33 10.95 17.91 -8.15
N ILE A 34 11.81 16.90 -7.98
CA ILE A 34 11.36 15.51 -7.89
C ILE A 34 10.74 15.21 -6.53
N LYS A 35 11.29 15.76 -5.44
CA LYS A 35 10.76 15.55 -4.08
C LYS A 35 9.34 16.09 -3.91
N GLU A 36 8.98 17.18 -4.60
CA GLU A 36 7.59 17.68 -4.64
C GLU A 36 6.62 16.74 -5.38
N ARG A 37 7.14 15.89 -6.27
CA ARG A 37 6.34 15.11 -7.23
C ARG A 37 6.24 13.63 -6.90
N ILE A 38 7.00 13.15 -5.94
CA ILE A 38 6.93 11.78 -5.43
C ILE A 38 6.20 11.77 -4.09
N THR A 39 5.47 10.70 -3.84
CA THR A 39 4.93 10.37 -2.52
C THR A 39 4.87 8.84 -2.41
N TYR A 40 4.50 8.32 -1.25
CA TYR A 40 4.53 6.89 -0.95
C TYR A 40 3.21 6.46 -0.34
N LEU A 41 2.77 5.25 -0.68
CA LEU A 41 1.71 4.57 0.04
C LEU A 41 2.12 4.36 1.51
N PRO A 42 1.15 4.28 2.43
CA PRO A 42 1.43 4.04 3.84
C PRO A 42 2.13 2.70 4.07
N GLY A 43 2.86 2.63 5.18
CA GLY A 43 3.60 1.44 5.60
C GLY A 43 5.07 1.40 5.15
N ASP A 44 5.79 0.40 5.64
CA ASP A 44 7.20 0.12 5.31
C ASP A 44 7.36 -1.17 4.47
N LYS A 45 6.24 -1.79 4.08
CA LYS A 45 6.14 -3.00 3.26
C LYS A 45 5.44 -2.71 1.94
N TRP A 46 5.36 -3.70 1.06
CA TRP A 46 4.54 -3.59 -0.14
C TRP A 46 3.05 -3.50 0.24
N PRO A 47 2.21 -2.88 -0.61
CA PRO A 47 0.86 -2.49 -0.24
C PRO A 47 -0.02 -3.64 0.24
N GLU A 48 0.10 -4.81 -0.38
CA GLU A 48 -0.71 -5.99 -0.09
C GLU A 48 -0.46 -6.50 1.34
N ARG A 49 0.81 -6.62 1.73
CA ARG A 49 1.17 -6.99 3.09
C ARG A 49 0.68 -5.96 4.10
N TRP A 50 0.86 -4.68 3.78
CA TRP A 50 0.40 -3.59 4.66
C TRP A 50 -1.11 -3.64 4.85
N LEU A 51 -1.90 -3.84 3.80
CA LEU A 51 -3.37 -3.97 3.88
C LEU A 51 -3.80 -5.12 4.80
N VAL A 52 -3.15 -6.28 4.70
CA VAL A 52 -3.47 -7.43 5.56
C VAL A 52 -3.10 -7.14 7.02
N GLN A 53 -1.93 -6.57 7.27
CA GLN A 53 -1.51 -6.18 8.62
C GLN A 53 -2.43 -5.14 9.23
N GLU A 54 -2.86 -4.16 8.44
CA GLU A 54 -3.75 -3.10 8.90
C GLU A 54 -5.13 -3.65 9.23
N SER A 55 -5.63 -4.58 8.42
CA SER A 55 -6.93 -5.24 8.67
C SER A 55 -6.92 -6.10 9.94
N LEU A 56 -5.76 -6.65 10.32
CA LEU A 56 -5.62 -7.40 11.58
C LEU A 56 -5.79 -6.53 12.84
N ASN A 57 -5.57 -5.21 12.74
CA ASN A 57 -5.79 -4.28 13.84
C ASN A 57 -7.28 -4.09 14.16
N ASN A 58 -8.19 -4.33 13.19
CA ASN A 58 -9.63 -4.22 13.38
C ASN A 58 -10.39 -5.30 12.57
N LEU A 59 -10.20 -6.56 12.94
CA LEU A 59 -10.65 -7.68 12.13
C LEU A 59 -12.19 -7.84 12.05
N VAL A 60 -12.93 -7.29 13.02
CA VAL A 60 -14.41 -7.38 13.09
C VAL A 60 -15.08 -6.82 11.83
N GLY A 61 -14.58 -5.69 11.31
CA GLY A 61 -15.16 -5.10 10.10
C GLY A 61 -14.91 -5.98 8.87
N LEU A 62 -13.74 -6.60 8.79
CA LEU A 62 -13.37 -7.46 7.67
C LEU A 62 -14.09 -8.82 7.73
N SER A 63 -14.27 -9.38 8.93
CA SER A 63 -14.99 -10.64 9.14
C SER A 63 -16.43 -10.55 8.64
N LEU A 64 -17.11 -9.43 8.90
CA LEU A 64 -18.45 -9.15 8.36
C LEU A 64 -18.47 -9.00 6.83
N LEU A 65 -17.45 -8.35 6.25
CA LEU A 65 -17.34 -8.18 4.79
C LEU A 65 -17.05 -9.49 4.06
N ILE A 66 -16.30 -10.40 4.69
CA ILE A 66 -15.92 -11.70 4.09
C ILE A 66 -16.97 -12.78 4.40
N GLY A 67 -17.61 -12.73 5.56
CA GLY A 67 -18.57 -13.73 6.02
C GLY A 67 -17.92 -14.92 6.72
N ILE A 68 -16.78 -14.71 7.38
CA ILE A 68 -16.00 -15.74 8.10
C ILE A 68 -15.85 -15.31 9.56
N ASP A 69 -15.77 -16.28 10.48
CA ASP A 69 -15.49 -16.01 11.89
C ASP A 69 -14.19 -15.23 12.08
N GLU A 70 -14.11 -14.36 13.09
CA GLU A 70 -12.93 -13.54 13.33
C GLU A 70 -11.68 -14.39 13.65
N GLY A 71 -11.83 -15.46 14.45
CA GLY A 71 -10.74 -16.34 14.81
C GLY A 71 -10.21 -17.08 13.59
N GLU A 72 -11.11 -17.67 12.80
CA GLU A 72 -10.75 -18.34 11.55
C GLU A 72 -10.10 -17.37 10.55
N LEU A 73 -10.66 -16.18 10.37
CA LEU A 73 -10.12 -15.17 9.45
C LEU A 73 -8.73 -14.70 9.88
N ARG A 74 -8.46 -14.60 11.18
CA ARG A 74 -7.13 -14.23 11.70
C ARG A 74 -6.09 -15.26 11.29
N ASP A 75 -6.40 -16.55 11.42
CA ASP A 75 -5.50 -17.63 11.01
C ASP A 75 -5.26 -17.63 9.50
N ILE A 76 -6.31 -17.38 8.71
CA ILE A 76 -6.23 -17.25 7.26
C ILE A 76 -5.33 -16.06 6.86
N CYS A 77 -5.49 -14.90 7.50
CA CYS A 77 -4.66 -13.72 7.24
C CYS A 77 -3.18 -13.99 7.57
N ASN A 78 -2.90 -14.68 8.67
CA ASN A 78 -1.52 -15.05 9.05
C ASN A 78 -0.88 -16.02 8.05
N LYS A 79 -1.65 -16.97 7.50
CA LYS A 79 -1.20 -17.82 6.38
C LYS A 79 -0.91 -16.98 5.14
N GLY A 80 -1.81 -16.05 4.79
CA GLY A 80 -1.61 -15.09 3.70
C GLY A 80 -0.32 -14.29 3.84
N LEU A 81 -0.04 -13.75 5.02
CA LEU A 81 1.21 -13.02 5.32
C LEU A 81 2.48 -13.88 5.17
N SER A 82 2.33 -15.21 5.15
CA SER A 82 3.43 -16.16 4.97
C SER A 82 3.59 -16.61 3.51
N ALA A 83 2.69 -16.19 2.59
CA ALA A 83 2.63 -16.60 1.18
C ALA A 83 3.79 -16.10 0.29
N GLY A 84 4.68 -15.27 0.83
CA GLY A 84 5.68 -14.56 0.06
C GLY A 84 5.12 -13.30 -0.62
N LYS A 85 6.02 -12.51 -1.22
CA LYS A 85 5.70 -11.17 -1.74
C LYS A 85 4.70 -11.26 -2.91
N HIS A 86 3.62 -10.49 -2.84
CA HIS A 86 2.52 -10.38 -3.80
C HIS A 86 1.60 -11.61 -3.93
N ASN A 87 1.69 -12.58 -3.03
CA ASN A 87 0.83 -13.78 -3.04
C ASN A 87 -0.20 -13.79 -1.91
N GLU A 88 -0.22 -12.76 -1.04
CA GLU A 88 -1.07 -12.74 0.15
C GLU A 88 -2.55 -12.95 -0.18
N PHE A 89 -3.08 -12.19 -1.13
CA PHE A 89 -4.50 -12.22 -1.49
C PHE A 89 -4.88 -13.43 -2.33
N TYR A 90 -3.92 -14.06 -3.02
CA TYR A 90 -4.15 -15.33 -3.68
C TYR A 90 -4.38 -16.43 -2.63
N GLU A 91 -3.45 -16.57 -1.66
CA GLU A 91 -3.56 -17.58 -0.60
C GLU A 91 -4.80 -17.35 0.28
N ILE A 92 -5.06 -16.10 0.68
CA ILE A 92 -6.27 -15.76 1.44
C ILE A 92 -7.51 -16.09 0.60
N GLY A 93 -7.56 -15.66 -0.66
CA GLY A 93 -8.68 -15.92 -1.57
C GLY A 93 -9.01 -17.40 -1.70
N CYS A 94 -8.00 -18.25 -1.88
CA CYS A 94 -8.16 -19.70 -1.92
C CYS A 94 -8.80 -20.27 -0.64
N LEU A 95 -8.44 -19.75 0.54
CA LEU A 95 -8.95 -20.22 1.82
C LEU A 95 -10.38 -19.72 2.12
N VAL A 96 -10.73 -18.52 1.64
CA VAL A 96 -12.06 -17.91 1.88
C VAL A 96 -13.05 -18.15 0.73
N GLY A 97 -12.64 -18.83 -0.34
CA GLY A 97 -13.47 -19.10 -1.51
C GLY A 97 -13.74 -17.88 -2.39
N LEU A 98 -12.81 -16.93 -2.46
CA LEU A 98 -12.91 -15.71 -3.27
C LEU A 98 -11.79 -15.64 -4.32
N THR A 99 -12.02 -14.83 -5.36
CA THR A 99 -10.95 -14.48 -6.30
C THR A 99 -9.92 -13.57 -5.61
N THR A 100 -8.69 -13.53 -6.12
CA THR A 100 -7.65 -12.60 -5.64
C THR A 100 -8.14 -11.15 -5.68
N GLU A 101 -8.85 -10.77 -6.75
CA GLU A 101 -9.37 -9.42 -6.95
C GLU A 101 -10.49 -9.08 -5.96
N ASP A 102 -11.45 -9.98 -5.75
CA ASP A 102 -12.51 -9.77 -4.76
C ASP A 102 -11.95 -9.69 -3.33
N THR A 103 -10.96 -10.53 -3.03
CA THR A 103 -10.27 -10.53 -1.75
C THR A 103 -9.60 -9.18 -1.53
N LEU A 104 -8.78 -8.72 -2.49
CA LEU A 104 -8.11 -7.42 -2.44
C LEU A 104 -9.14 -6.29 -2.25
N ASN A 105 -10.22 -6.29 -3.03
CA ASN A 105 -11.26 -5.26 -2.95
C ASN A 105 -11.90 -5.18 -1.56
N ARG A 106 -12.20 -6.31 -0.91
CA ARG A 106 -12.76 -6.33 0.45
C ARG A 106 -11.78 -5.77 1.48
N PHE A 107 -10.49 -6.08 1.38
CA PHE A 107 -9.46 -5.50 2.24
C PHE A 107 -9.29 -4.00 2.00
N CYS A 108 -9.29 -3.55 0.75
CA CYS A 108 -9.25 -2.12 0.42
C CYS A 108 -10.46 -1.37 0.99
N ILE A 109 -11.68 -1.90 0.84
CA ILE A 109 -12.89 -1.30 1.43
C ILE A 109 -12.76 -1.23 2.95
N HIS A 110 -12.35 -2.33 3.59
CA HIS A 110 -12.19 -2.39 5.03
C HIS A 110 -11.20 -1.35 5.55
N VAL A 111 -10.00 -1.27 4.95
CA VAL A 111 -8.97 -0.31 5.36
C VAL A 111 -9.41 1.13 5.06
N ALA A 112 -10.04 1.39 3.91
CA ALA A 112 -10.56 2.72 3.57
C ALA A 112 -11.67 3.18 4.52
N GLN A 113 -12.42 2.26 5.15
CA GLN A 113 -13.44 2.61 6.15
C GLN A 113 -12.83 2.89 7.52
N ASN A 114 -11.75 2.20 7.90
CA ASN A 114 -11.24 2.18 9.28
C ASN A 114 -9.94 2.96 9.48
N ASN A 115 -9.17 3.22 8.43
CA ASN A 115 -7.88 3.90 8.52
C ASN A 115 -7.67 4.92 7.39
N LYS A 116 -8.63 5.85 7.25
CA LYS A 116 -8.55 6.97 6.30
C LYS A 116 -7.35 7.87 6.56
N GLN A 117 -6.99 8.06 7.83
CA GLN A 117 -5.94 8.99 8.22
C GLN A 117 -4.56 8.59 7.69
N SER A 118 -4.28 7.29 7.55
CA SER A 118 -3.00 6.83 6.98
C SER A 118 -2.79 7.22 5.52
N PHE A 119 -3.86 7.63 4.81
CA PHE A 119 -3.78 8.11 3.44
C PHE A 119 -3.78 9.64 3.33
N ALA A 120 -3.83 10.39 4.43
CA ALA A 120 -3.93 11.84 4.41
C ALA A 120 -2.81 12.49 3.58
N ASP A 121 -1.55 12.08 3.78
CA ASP A 121 -0.40 12.60 3.04
C ASP A 121 -0.49 12.29 1.54
N VAL A 122 -1.00 11.11 1.18
CA VAL A 122 -1.19 10.71 -0.23
C VAL A 122 -2.30 11.54 -0.87
N ILE A 123 -3.42 11.72 -0.17
CA ILE A 123 -4.56 12.53 -0.63
C ILE A 123 -4.12 13.98 -0.85
N LEU A 124 -3.49 14.60 0.15
CA LEU A 124 -2.97 15.97 0.05
C LEU A 124 -1.96 16.12 -1.11
N ALA A 125 -1.10 15.12 -1.31
CA ALA A 125 -0.16 15.12 -2.42
C ALA A 125 -0.82 14.93 -3.79
N ILE A 126 -2.00 14.30 -3.87
CA ILE A 126 -2.79 14.22 -5.10
C ILE A 126 -3.51 15.55 -5.35
N GLU A 127 -4.20 16.09 -4.34
CA GLU A 127 -4.98 17.32 -4.43
C GLU A 127 -4.11 18.51 -4.84
N SER A 128 -2.95 18.70 -4.19
CA SER A 128 -1.99 19.77 -4.52
C SER A 128 -1.41 19.70 -5.94
N ARG A 129 -1.59 18.57 -6.64
CA ARG A 129 -1.18 18.38 -8.04
C ARG A 129 -2.34 18.53 -9.02
N LEU A 130 -3.58 18.37 -8.58
CA LEU A 130 -4.78 18.59 -9.38
C LEU A 130 -5.17 20.07 -9.45
N GLU A 131 -4.83 20.86 -8.43
CA GLU A 131 -5.08 22.31 -8.37
C GLU A 131 -4.06 23.16 -9.15
N LYS A 132 -3.24 22.56 -10.03
CA LYS A 132 -2.27 23.23 -10.90
C LYS A 132 -2.63 23.04 -12.37
#